data_AF-A0A0C3EZ63-F1
#
_entry.id   AF-A0A0C3EZ63-F1
#
_cell.length_a   1.000
_cell.length_b   1.000
_cell.length_c   1.000
_cell.angle_alpha   90.00
_cell.angle_beta   90.00
_cell.angle_gamma   90.00
#
_symmetry.space_group_name_H-M   'P 1'
#
loop_
_entity.id
_entity.type
_entity.pdbx_description
1 polymer ?
#
loop_
_entity_poly.entity_id
_entity_poly.type
_entity_poly.pdbx_seq_one_letter_code
_entity_poly.pdbx_strand_id
1 'polypeptide(L)'
;MPIRWSSTYGMLHRADLLKEHADRAQQAFSSDEGPSLHSGLPALEALHKAWSSRAKKAKYFHFWTALDDAAAKIAEYYDKTATLDAFIFSMLLHPEMKMRHFTKHWPEDLQGEVRKAAEEVFKQRYEKLNSDPAIPVHAKKNR
;
A
#
# COMPACT_ATOMS: atom_id res chain seq x y z
N MET A 1 -51.21 -1.51 -3.26
CA MET A 1 -50.04 -2.36 -3.51
C MET A 1 -48.86 -1.79 -2.73
N PRO A 2 -48.24 -2.52 -1.78
CA PRO A 2 -47.12 -1.99 -1.01
C PRO A 2 -45.88 -1.95 -1.90
N ILE A 3 -45.28 -0.77 -2.04
CA ILE A 3 -44.07 -0.57 -2.83
C ILE A 3 -42.91 -1.28 -2.13
N ARG A 4 -42.26 -2.22 -2.83
CA ARG A 4 -41.21 -3.10 -2.28
C ARG A 4 -39.85 -2.39 -2.25
N TRP A 5 -39.74 -1.30 -1.48
CA TRP A 5 -38.51 -0.50 -1.32
C TRP A 5 -37.28 -1.27 -0.83
N SER A 6 -37.47 -2.46 -0.25
CA SER A 6 -36.39 -3.31 0.27
C SER A 6 -35.32 -3.69 -0.75
N SER A 7 -35.67 -3.84 -2.04
CA SER A 7 -34.72 -4.26 -3.07
C SER A 7 -33.78 -3.12 -3.48
N THR A 8 -34.32 -1.93 -3.74
CA THR A 8 -33.53 -0.74 -4.10
C THR A 8 -32.67 -0.29 -2.94
N TYR A 9 -33.21 -0.28 -1.72
CA TYR A 9 -32.45 0.02 -0.51
C TYR A 9 -31.28 -0.96 -0.31
N GLY A 10 -31.53 -2.27 -0.48
CA GLY A 10 -30.48 -3.29 -0.38
C GLY A 10 -29.37 -3.13 -1.41
N MET A 11 -29.69 -2.67 -2.62
CA MET A 11 -28.68 -2.37 -3.66
C MET A 11 -27.85 -1.13 -3.30
N LEU A 12 -28.50 -0.03 -2.90
CA LEU A 12 -27.83 1.22 -2.52
C LEU A 12 -26.92 1.02 -1.31
N HIS A 13 -27.39 0.32 -0.28
CA HIS A 13 -26.59 0.02 0.89
C HIS A 13 -25.35 -0.82 0.54
N ARG A 14 -25.47 -1.76 -0.40
CA ARG A 14 -24.32 -2.54 -0.87
C ARG A 14 -23.31 -1.70 -1.65
N ALA A 15 -23.79 -0.75 -2.47
CA ALA A 15 -22.92 0.19 -3.17
C ALA A 15 -22.16 1.09 -2.18
N ASP A 16 -22.84 1.58 -1.15
CA ASP A 16 -22.26 2.42 -0.10
C ASP A 16 -21.14 1.68 0.66
N LEU A 17 -21.39 0.43 1.05
CA LEU A 17 -20.37 -0.43 1.67
C LEU A 17 -19.15 -0.70 0.76
N LEU A 18 -19.34 -0.74 -0.56
CA LEU A 18 -18.22 -0.89 -1.50
C LEU A 18 -17.43 0.41 -1.63
N LYS A 19 -18.12 1.56 -1.61
CA LYS A 19 -17.52 2.90 -1.64
C LYS A 19 -16.67 3.17 -0.41
N GLU A 20 -17.11 2.80 0.78
CA GLU A 20 -16.32 2.97 2.02
C GLU A 20 -14.91 2.39 1.91
N HIS A 21 -14.74 1.29 1.18
CA HIS A 21 -13.42 0.69 0.96
C HIS A 21 -12.52 1.58 0.10
N ALA A 22 -13.05 2.20 -0.96
CA ALA A 22 -12.31 3.18 -1.75
C ALA A 22 -11.98 4.43 -0.94
N ASP A 23 -12.95 4.95 -0.17
CA ASP A 23 -12.74 6.16 0.64
C ASP A 23 -11.61 5.95 1.66
N ARG A 24 -11.56 4.79 2.32
CA ARG A 24 -10.46 4.43 3.23
C ARG A 24 -9.11 4.34 2.52
N ALA A 25 -9.07 3.77 1.33
CA ALA A 25 -7.84 3.69 0.55
C ALA A 25 -7.37 5.08 0.13
N GLN A 26 -8.28 5.92 -0.36
CA GLN A 26 -7.99 7.30 -0.75
C GLN A 26 -7.49 8.13 0.44
N GLN A 27 -8.14 8.02 1.60
CA GLN A 27 -7.69 8.71 2.82
C GLN A 27 -6.28 8.28 3.23
N ALA A 28 -5.92 7.00 3.04
CA ALA A 28 -4.58 6.51 3.34
C ALA A 28 -3.50 7.13 2.43
N PHE A 29 -3.85 7.55 1.21
CA PHE A 29 -2.95 8.29 0.31
C PHE A 29 -2.91 9.80 0.60
N SER A 30 -4.00 10.36 1.10
CA SER A 30 -4.23 11.80 1.21
C SER A 30 -4.20 12.32 2.65
N SER A 31 -3.48 11.67 3.56
CA SER A 31 -3.35 12.18 4.93
C SER A 31 -2.50 13.46 4.95
N ASP A 32 -3.06 14.54 5.48
CA ASP A 32 -2.37 15.82 5.69
C ASP A 32 -1.56 15.83 7.02
N GLU A 33 -1.76 14.84 7.88
CA GLU A 33 -1.18 14.79 9.23
C GLU A 33 0.21 14.14 9.28
N GLY A 34 0.71 13.63 8.14
CA GLY A 34 2.02 13.00 8.08
C GLY A 34 2.36 12.38 6.72
N PRO A 35 3.56 11.81 6.57
CA PRO A 35 3.98 11.19 5.31
C PRO A 35 3.09 9.99 4.99
N SER A 36 2.27 10.05 3.94
CA SER A 36 1.30 9.00 3.58
C SER A 36 1.87 7.89 2.69
N LEU A 37 3.06 8.09 2.11
CA LEU A 37 3.63 7.21 1.09
C LEU A 37 3.77 5.75 1.57
N HIS A 38 4.11 5.57 2.84
CA HIS A 38 4.29 4.26 3.46
C HIS A 38 2.97 3.47 3.54
N SER A 39 1.82 4.14 3.54
CA SER A 39 0.50 3.52 3.60
C SER A 39 -0.03 3.10 2.23
N GLY A 40 0.63 3.51 1.14
CA GLY A 40 0.13 3.31 -0.22
C GLY A 40 -0.01 1.85 -0.63
N LEU A 41 1.08 1.07 -0.56
CA LEU A 41 1.04 -0.36 -0.88
C LEU A 41 0.08 -1.15 0.04
N PRO A 42 0.12 -0.98 1.38
CA PRO A 42 -0.87 -1.60 2.26
C PRO A 42 -2.32 -1.24 1.90
N ALA A 43 -2.60 0.00 1.51
CA ALA A 43 -3.94 0.44 1.12
C ALA A 43 -4.42 -0.22 -0.17
N LEU A 44 -3.55 -0.35 -1.19
CA LEU A 44 -3.87 -1.07 -2.43
C LEU A 44 -4.14 -2.55 -2.17
N GLU A 45 -3.28 -3.22 -1.39
CA GLU A 45 -3.45 -4.63 -1.04
C GLU A 45 -4.77 -4.87 -0.29
N ALA A 46 -5.09 -3.99 0.68
CA ALA A 46 -6.32 -4.06 1.44
C ALA A 46 -7.56 -3.83 0.55
N LEU A 47 -7.52 -2.85 -0.35
CA LEU A 47 -8.60 -2.54 -1.28
C LEU A 47 -8.83 -3.69 -2.27
N HIS A 48 -7.76 -4.20 -2.88
CA HIS A 48 -7.81 -5.33 -3.79
C HIS A 48 -8.41 -6.57 -3.12
N LYS A 49 -7.95 -6.90 -1.91
CA LYS A 49 -8.48 -8.01 -1.11
C LYS A 49 -9.95 -7.80 -0.75
N ALA A 50 -10.34 -6.58 -0.38
CA ALA A 50 -11.72 -6.25 -0.09
C ALA A 50 -12.56 -6.52 -1.33
N TRP A 51 -12.35 -5.82 -2.44
CA TRP A 51 -13.19 -5.95 -3.63
C TRP A 51 -13.20 -7.36 -4.24
N SER A 52 -12.04 -8.02 -4.35
CA SER A 52 -11.95 -9.40 -4.85
C SER A 52 -12.76 -10.39 -4.00
N SER A 53 -12.77 -10.23 -2.67
CA SER A 53 -13.56 -11.10 -1.79
C SER A 53 -15.06 -10.79 -1.82
N ARG A 54 -15.48 -9.59 -2.23
CA ARG A 54 -16.90 -9.23 -2.39
C ARG A 54 -17.42 -9.63 -3.77
N ALA A 55 -16.60 -9.56 -4.81
CA ALA A 55 -16.92 -10.03 -6.16
C ALA A 55 -17.39 -11.51 -6.16
N LYS A 56 -16.81 -12.34 -5.28
CA LYS A 56 -17.18 -13.76 -5.11
C LYS A 56 -18.51 -14.01 -4.40
N LYS A 57 -19.12 -12.99 -3.78
CA LYS A 57 -20.36 -13.17 -3.00
C LYS A 57 -21.57 -12.88 -3.88
N ALA A 58 -22.53 -13.80 -3.92
CA ALA A 58 -23.78 -13.66 -4.69
C ALA A 58 -24.54 -12.35 -4.41
N LYS A 59 -24.44 -11.80 -3.18
CA LYS A 59 -25.08 -10.53 -2.83
C LYS A 59 -24.55 -9.31 -3.61
N TYR A 60 -23.35 -9.38 -4.17
CA TYR A 60 -22.75 -8.33 -5.01
C TYR A 60 -22.77 -8.68 -6.50
N PHE A 61 -23.58 -9.65 -6.93
CA PHE A 61 -23.64 -10.08 -8.32
C PHE A 61 -23.79 -8.93 -9.32
N HIS A 62 -24.64 -7.95 -9.04
CA HIS A 62 -24.83 -6.77 -9.90
C HIS A 62 -23.59 -5.88 -10.06
N PHE A 63 -22.63 -5.98 -9.13
CA PHE A 63 -21.39 -5.21 -9.14
C PHE A 63 -20.19 -6.05 -9.61
N TRP A 64 -20.41 -7.32 -9.95
CA TRP A 64 -19.32 -8.25 -10.22
C TRP A 64 -18.37 -7.74 -11.32
N THR A 65 -18.90 -7.35 -12.48
CA THR A 65 -18.10 -6.81 -13.60
C THR A 65 -17.28 -5.60 -13.16
N ALA A 66 -17.91 -4.63 -12.50
CA ALA A 66 -17.21 -3.45 -12.02
C ALA A 66 -16.14 -3.76 -10.96
N LEU A 67 -16.37 -4.76 -10.10
CA LEU A 67 -15.40 -5.19 -9.09
C LEU A 67 -14.22 -5.95 -9.70
N ASP A 68 -14.46 -6.71 -10.76
CA ASP A 68 -13.44 -7.44 -11.50
C ASP A 68 -12.52 -6.46 -12.25
N ASP A 69 -13.10 -5.52 -12.99
CA ASP A 69 -12.37 -4.44 -13.66
C ASP A 69 -11.58 -3.58 -12.66
N ALA A 70 -12.19 -3.26 -11.51
CA ALA A 70 -11.53 -2.49 -10.46
C ALA A 70 -10.38 -3.26 -9.81
N ALA A 71 -10.50 -4.58 -9.62
CA ALA A 71 -9.41 -5.41 -9.11
C ALA A 71 -8.24 -5.45 -10.10
N ALA A 72 -8.52 -5.62 -11.39
CA ALA A 72 -7.50 -5.56 -12.45
C ALA A 72 -6.80 -4.19 -12.47
N LYS A 73 -7.55 -3.10 -12.29
CA LYS A 73 -6.97 -1.75 -12.25
C LYS A 73 -6.07 -1.56 -11.03
N ILE A 74 -6.46 -2.06 -9.86
CA ILE A 74 -5.60 -1.99 -8.67
C ILE A 74 -4.32 -2.79 -8.86
N ALA A 75 -4.39 -3.98 -9.49
CA ALA A 75 -3.20 -4.77 -9.78
C ALA A 75 -2.20 -3.99 -10.67
N GLU A 76 -2.69 -3.31 -11.71
CA GLU A 76 -1.86 -2.44 -12.56
C GLU A 76 -1.15 -1.33 -11.75
N TYR A 77 -1.86 -0.68 -10.83
CA TYR A 77 -1.27 0.36 -9.98
C TYR A 77 -0.34 -0.22 -8.92
N TYR A 78 -0.63 -1.42 -8.41
CA TYR A 78 0.26 -2.14 -7.50
C TYR A 78 1.60 -2.40 -8.16
N ASP A 79 1.61 -2.93 -9.38
CA ASP A 79 2.85 -3.19 -10.11
C ASP A 79 3.66 -1.90 -10.32
N LYS A 80 3.00 -0.81 -10.74
CA LYS A 80 3.64 0.50 -10.90
C LYS A 80 4.21 1.05 -9.59
N THR A 81 3.50 0.92 -8.48
CA THR A 81 3.93 1.45 -7.18
C THR A 81 4.98 0.58 -6.51
N ALA A 82 4.90 -0.75 -6.66
CA ALA A 82 5.88 -1.70 -6.14
C ALA A 82 7.21 -1.62 -6.89
N THR A 83 7.22 -1.23 -8.17
CA THR A 83 8.47 -0.96 -8.91
C THR A 83 9.19 0.31 -8.47
N LEU A 84 8.54 1.18 -7.69
CA LEU A 84 9.15 2.41 -7.21
C LEU A 84 9.75 2.18 -5.83
N ASP A 85 11.08 2.22 -5.77
CA ASP A 85 11.85 2.12 -4.53
C ASP A 85 11.31 3.05 -3.43
N ALA A 86 10.86 4.25 -3.79
CA ALA A 86 10.35 5.23 -2.83
C ALA A 86 9.25 4.68 -1.90
N PHE A 87 8.31 3.86 -2.42
CA PHE A 87 7.26 3.25 -1.60
C PHE A 87 7.86 2.21 -0.63
N ILE A 88 8.71 1.32 -1.14
CA ILE A 88 9.38 0.28 -0.36
C ILE A 88 10.24 0.90 0.76
N PHE A 89 11.05 1.91 0.42
CA PHE A 89 11.87 2.63 1.39
C PHE A 89 11.04 3.38 2.42
N SER A 90 9.96 4.04 2.01
CA SER A 90 9.11 4.75 2.97
C SER A 90 8.50 3.81 4.02
N MET A 91 8.16 2.58 3.63
CA MET A 91 7.70 1.54 4.55
C MET A 91 8.82 1.04 5.47
N LEU A 92 10.02 0.86 4.93
CA LEU A 92 11.18 0.41 5.69
C LEU A 92 11.63 1.43 6.75
N LEU A 93 11.60 2.71 6.40
CA LEU A 93 11.95 3.82 7.28
C LEU A 93 10.89 4.07 8.36
N HIS A 94 9.64 3.65 8.12
CA HIS A 94 8.58 3.80 9.11
C HIS A 94 8.83 2.89 10.32
N PRO A 95 9.04 3.44 11.53
CA PRO A 95 9.56 2.70 12.67
C PRO A 95 8.65 1.56 13.15
N GLU A 96 7.33 1.70 12.93
CA GLU A 96 6.37 0.66 13.30
C GLU A 96 6.18 -0.40 12.21
N MET A 97 6.45 -0.09 10.94
CA MET A 97 6.28 -1.05 9.85
C MET A 97 7.58 -1.79 9.56
N LYS A 98 8.68 -1.07 9.25
CA LYS A 98 9.98 -1.66 8.92
C LYS A 98 9.81 -2.86 7.96
N MET A 99 10.29 -4.04 8.37
CA MET A 99 10.14 -5.30 7.63
C MET A 99 8.83 -6.05 7.91
N ARG A 100 8.05 -5.64 8.93
CA ARG A 100 6.88 -6.39 9.41
C ARG A 100 5.83 -6.60 8.33
N HIS A 101 5.61 -5.60 7.47
CA HIS A 101 4.65 -5.73 6.37
C HIS A 101 5.13 -6.75 5.34
N PHE A 102 6.38 -6.61 4.88
CA PHE A 102 7.00 -7.52 3.92
C PHE A 102 7.02 -8.96 4.43
N THR A 103 7.42 -9.19 5.69
CA THR A 103 7.46 -10.54 6.28
C THR A 103 6.08 -11.20 6.38
N LYS A 104 5.02 -10.41 6.50
CA LYS A 104 3.65 -10.93 6.63
C LYS A 104 2.96 -11.16 5.28
N HIS A 105 3.26 -10.31 4.30
CA HIS A 105 2.48 -10.25 3.07
C HIS A 105 3.26 -10.72 1.83
N TRP A 106 4.60 -10.71 1.86
CA TRP A 106 5.44 -11.02 0.72
C TRP A 106 6.23 -12.32 0.93
N PRO A 107 6.52 -13.07 -0.14
CA PRO A 107 7.36 -14.26 -0.09
C PRO A 107 8.82 -13.92 0.29
N GLU A 108 9.54 -14.91 0.82
CA GLU A 108 10.84 -14.72 1.48
C GLU A 108 11.97 -14.25 0.54
N ASP A 109 11.88 -14.64 -0.73
CA ASP A 109 12.74 -14.18 -1.83
C ASP A 109 12.68 -12.65 -1.97
N LEU A 110 11.48 -12.08 -2.08
CA LEU A 110 11.28 -10.64 -2.23
C LEU A 110 11.71 -9.86 -0.96
N GLN A 111 11.60 -10.46 0.22
CA GLN A 111 12.07 -9.83 1.46
C GLN A 111 13.60 -9.62 1.45
N GLY A 112 14.35 -10.59 0.89
CA GLY A 112 15.79 -10.50 0.72
C GLY A 112 16.18 -9.40 -0.26
N GLU A 113 15.44 -9.26 -1.36
CA GLU A 113 15.66 -8.20 -2.35
C GLU A 113 15.42 -6.81 -1.77
N VAL A 114 14.34 -6.60 -1.01
CA VAL A 114 14.05 -5.34 -0.32
C VAL A 114 15.20 -4.94 0.61
N ARG A 115 15.76 -5.89 1.36
CA ARG A 115 16.89 -5.62 2.27
C ARG A 115 18.16 -5.25 1.49
N LYS A 116 18.48 -5.98 0.43
CA LYS A 116 19.65 -5.69 -0.42
C LYS A 116 19.54 -4.33 -1.08
N ALA A 117 18.38 -4.00 -1.65
CA ALA A 117 18.12 -2.69 -2.24
C ALA A 117 18.29 -1.58 -1.19
N ALA A 118 17.76 -1.79 0.02
CA ALA A 118 17.93 -0.88 1.13
C ALA A 118 19.38 -0.63 1.54
N GLU A 119 20.16 -1.70 1.68
CA GLU A 119 21.58 -1.62 2.01
C GLU A 119 22.38 -0.89 0.93
N GLU A 120 22.11 -1.16 -0.34
CA GLU A 120 22.81 -0.55 -1.48
C GLU A 120 22.53 0.96 -1.58
N VAL A 121 21.27 1.39 -1.49
CA VAL A 121 20.93 2.82 -1.50
C VAL A 121 21.54 3.54 -0.29
N PHE A 122 21.53 2.90 0.89
CA PHE A 122 22.16 3.47 2.07
C PHE A 122 23.68 3.61 1.88
N LYS A 123 24.33 2.57 1.34
CA LYS A 123 25.76 2.58 1.04
C LYS A 123 26.13 3.68 0.06
N GLN A 124 25.41 3.81 -1.06
CA GLN A 124 25.63 4.87 -2.05
C GLN A 124 25.49 6.26 -1.42
N ARG A 125 24.47 6.45 -0.56
CA ARG A 125 24.28 7.73 0.13
C ARG A 125 25.40 8.00 1.14
N TYR A 126 25.83 6.98 1.87
CA TYR A 126 26.92 7.07 2.84
C TYR A 126 28.25 7.42 2.16
N GLU A 127 28.60 6.75 1.07
CA GLU A 127 29.81 7.03 0.29
C GLU A 127 29.79 8.46 -0.26
N LYS A 128 28.66 8.92 -0.79
CA LYS A 128 28.50 10.30 -1.27
C LYS A 128 28.72 11.33 -0.16
N LEU A 129 28.19 11.08 1.05
CA LEU A 129 28.33 12.00 2.19
C LEU A 129 29.76 12.03 2.75
N ASN A 130 30.49 10.90 2.72
CA ASN A 130 31.86 10.82 3.25
C ASN A 130 32.95 11.13 2.21
N SER A 131 32.59 11.17 0.92
CA SER A 131 33.49 11.63 -0.15
C SER A 131 33.45 13.15 -0.33
N ASP A 132 32.51 13.84 0.31
CA ASP A 132 32.36 15.29 0.27
C ASP A 132 33.26 15.94 1.34
N PRO A 133 34.30 16.71 0.98
CA PRO A 133 35.26 17.27 1.93
C PRO A 133 34.66 18.34 2.88
N ALA A 134 33.40 18.73 2.69
CA ALA A 134 32.72 19.75 3.49
C ALA A 134 32.02 19.22 4.76
N ILE A 135 31.91 17.89 4.96
CA ILE A 135 31.21 17.32 6.12
C ILE A 135 32.23 16.75 7.11
N PRO A 136 32.33 17.28 8.35
CA PRO A 136 33.31 16.79 9.30
C PRO A 136 32.95 15.36 9.72
N VAL A 137 33.82 14.41 9.34
CA VAL A 137 33.76 13.01 9.78
C VAL A 137 33.75 13.02 11.31
N HIS A 138 32.62 12.65 11.92
CA HIS A 138 32.55 12.50 13.36
C HIS A 138 33.55 11.44 13.81
N ALA A 139 34.67 11.89 14.36
CA ALA A 139 35.73 11.05 14.89
C ALA A 139 35.13 10.08 15.92
N LYS A 140 35.40 8.78 15.72
CA LYS A 140 35.08 7.72 16.68
C LYS A 140 35.65 8.13 18.05
N LYS A 141 34.77 8.45 19.00
CA LYS A 141 35.15 8.50 20.42
C LYS A 141 35.37 7.06 20.87
N ASN A 142 36.63 6.65 20.91
CA ASN A 142 37.04 5.43 21.60
C ASN A 142 36.64 5.58 23.08
N ARG A 143 35.85 4.62 23.57
CA ARG A 143 35.62 4.39 24.99
C ARG A 143 36.57 3.28 25.44
#